data_AF-A0A972J7I5-F1
#
_entry.id   AF-A0A972J7I5-F1
#
_cell.length_a   1.000
_cell.length_b   1.000
_cell.length_c   1.000
_cell.angle_alpha   90.00
_cell.angle_beta   90.00
_cell.angle_gamma   90.00
#
_symmetry.space_group_name_H-M   'P 1'
#
loop_
_entity.id
_entity.type
_entity.pdbx_description
1 polymer ?
#
loop_
_entity_poly.entity_id
_entity_poly.type
_entity_poly.pdbx_seq_one_letter_code
_entity_poly.pdbx_strand_id
1 'polypeptide(L)'
;KYGPQVQAVLRKAANLEIKYVCPLHSFVWRRGFGDFLEKYMLWSSYEPEVDGVLIAYASVYGHTENTANILASKLSDRGVKVKMYDTSVTPASYILSDAFKYSHLVFASTTYNAGIFVTMENLLNDIVNHGLRNRKIALIENGSWGPTSGTLMREKLSSLKNTEFMGDLLTIPSALKSSQIGEVDALADIIAADFAPEFTVPDTAEKEIIADVNPDAKGDIDLASLFKLSYGVYILTTRYDGKDYGCIINTAGQITSGDPPKMTISVIKQNFTCDKVMKAGAFNVTVLTESTPYDTFKHFGFQSGRDVDKFEGLKENLRTENGIRYFTENANAVYSCKVIDSRDCGTQMLYIADITEAKTLSDEPSATYSYYHAHIKPKKKPEMPKTEGWICTVCGYFHEGPELPADFICPLCKQGADVFEHYLPPKTERKKGFLCNICSHFEEGDKLPDGYLCPVCNHGPSDFVPHEMDVVVE
;
A
#
# COMPACT_ATOMS: atom_id res chain seq x y z
N LYS A 1 22.87 -31.85 -3.28
CA LYS A 1 23.62 -33.01 -2.73
C LYS A 1 25.14 -32.81 -2.74
N TYR A 2 25.68 -32.12 -3.75
CA TYR A 2 27.13 -31.97 -3.96
C TYR A 2 27.72 -30.62 -3.51
N GLY A 3 27.01 -29.88 -2.64
CA GLY A 3 27.43 -28.56 -2.16
C GLY A 3 28.86 -28.52 -1.61
N PRO A 4 29.24 -29.40 -0.67
CA PRO A 4 30.61 -29.44 -0.13
C PRO A 4 31.70 -29.68 -1.18
N GLN A 5 31.42 -30.50 -2.19
CA GLN A 5 32.34 -30.80 -3.29
C GLN A 5 32.52 -29.58 -4.19
N VAL A 6 31.43 -28.89 -4.53
CA VAL A 6 31.48 -27.62 -5.29
C VAL A 6 32.31 -26.60 -4.54
N GLN A 7 32.02 -26.36 -3.26
CA GLN A 7 32.76 -25.45 -2.38
C GLN A 7 34.27 -25.79 -2.31
N ALA A 8 34.62 -27.08 -2.23
CA ALA A 8 36.01 -27.51 -2.22
C ALA A 8 36.74 -27.22 -3.54
N VAL A 9 36.06 -27.41 -4.69
CA VAL A 9 36.63 -27.06 -6.00
C VAL A 9 36.79 -25.55 -6.15
N LEU A 10 35.78 -24.77 -5.76
CA LEU A 10 35.83 -23.30 -5.83
C LEU A 10 36.98 -22.73 -4.99
N ARG A 11 37.21 -23.26 -3.78
CA ARG A 11 38.37 -22.85 -2.96
C ARG A 11 39.71 -23.14 -3.61
N LYS A 12 39.87 -24.28 -4.29
CA LYS A 12 41.10 -24.60 -5.02
C LYS A 12 41.26 -23.71 -6.25
N ALA A 13 40.17 -23.46 -6.96
CA ALA A 13 40.12 -22.62 -8.15
C ALA A 13 40.42 -21.14 -7.85
N ALA A 14 40.08 -20.65 -6.65
CA ALA A 14 40.32 -19.27 -6.23
C ALA A 14 41.81 -18.86 -6.24
N ASN A 15 42.73 -19.82 -6.16
CA ASN A 15 44.18 -19.56 -6.22
C ASN A 15 44.75 -19.58 -7.65
N LEU A 16 43.90 -19.67 -8.68
CA LEU A 16 44.31 -19.76 -10.08
C LEU A 16 43.82 -18.53 -10.87
N GLU A 17 44.65 -18.07 -11.81
CA GLU A 17 44.20 -17.12 -12.82
C GLU A 17 43.37 -17.87 -13.88
N ILE A 18 42.05 -17.69 -13.86
CA ILE A 18 41.13 -18.37 -14.77
C ILE A 18 40.79 -17.47 -15.96
N LYS A 19 41.32 -17.81 -17.15
CA LYS A 19 41.04 -17.09 -18.41
C LYS A 19 39.82 -17.62 -19.15
N TYR A 20 39.53 -18.91 -19.02
CA TYR A 20 38.43 -19.59 -19.71
C TYR A 20 37.73 -20.57 -18.77
N VAL A 21 36.40 -20.64 -18.88
CA VAL A 21 35.62 -21.73 -18.29
C VAL A 21 34.90 -22.46 -19.42
N CYS A 22 35.27 -23.73 -19.62
CA CYS A 22 34.78 -24.59 -20.70
C CYS A 22 33.92 -25.72 -20.12
N PRO A 23 32.63 -25.47 -19.80
CA PRO A 23 31.75 -26.50 -19.28
C PRO A 23 31.39 -27.53 -20.37
N LEU A 24 30.97 -28.73 -19.95
CA LEU A 24 30.46 -29.77 -20.86
C LEU A 24 29.15 -29.39 -21.54
N HIS A 25 28.40 -28.47 -20.95
CA HIS A 25 27.11 -27.99 -21.44
C HIS A 25 27.06 -26.47 -21.38
N SER A 26 26.31 -25.85 -22.30
CA SER A 26 26.18 -24.39 -22.46
C SER A 26 27.43 -23.73 -23.07
N PHE A 27 27.57 -22.42 -22.88
CA PHE A 27 28.59 -21.58 -23.49
C PHE A 27 29.99 -21.76 -22.88
N VAL A 28 31.02 -21.52 -23.71
CA VAL A 28 32.39 -21.30 -23.23
C VAL A 28 32.53 -19.86 -22.76
N TRP A 29 32.88 -19.67 -21.48
CA TRP A 29 33.00 -18.35 -20.87
C TRP A 29 34.42 -17.81 -21.01
N ARG A 30 34.56 -16.70 -21.75
CA ARG A 30 35.83 -15.97 -21.93
C ARG A 30 35.94 -14.72 -21.06
N ARG A 31 34.81 -14.28 -20.49
CA ARG A 31 34.64 -13.12 -19.60
C ARG A 31 33.34 -13.28 -18.81
N GLY A 32 33.20 -12.56 -17.70
CA GLY A 32 31.94 -12.48 -16.95
C GLY A 32 31.51 -13.76 -16.21
N PHE A 33 32.38 -14.78 -16.10
CA PHE A 33 32.04 -15.97 -15.30
C PHE A 33 31.93 -15.64 -13.80
N GLY A 34 32.62 -14.59 -13.35
CA GLY A 34 32.51 -14.07 -11.98
C GLY A 34 31.07 -13.76 -11.57
N ASP A 35 30.24 -13.29 -12.50
CA ASP A 35 28.83 -12.94 -12.27
C ASP A 35 27.98 -14.15 -11.82
N PHE A 36 28.47 -15.37 -12.05
CA PHE A 36 27.80 -16.62 -11.64
C PHE A 36 28.48 -17.27 -10.43
N LEU A 37 29.68 -16.84 -10.05
CA LEU A 37 30.43 -17.45 -8.96
C LEU A 37 29.69 -17.31 -7.63
N GLU A 38 29.09 -16.14 -7.40
CA GLU A 38 28.24 -15.88 -6.24
C GLU A 38 27.08 -16.88 -6.15
N LYS A 39 26.39 -17.16 -7.26
CA LYS A 39 25.31 -18.16 -7.32
C LYS A 39 25.81 -19.57 -7.02
N TYR A 40 26.97 -19.95 -7.57
CA TYR A 40 27.60 -21.22 -7.25
C TYR A 40 27.92 -21.33 -5.75
N MET A 41 28.42 -20.26 -5.13
CA MET A 41 28.71 -20.22 -3.69
C MET A 41 27.42 -20.37 -2.87
N LEU A 42 26.40 -19.55 -3.17
CA LEU A 42 25.11 -19.51 -2.49
C LEU A 42 24.37 -20.85 -2.57
N TRP A 43 24.22 -21.43 -3.76
CA TRP A 43 23.46 -22.68 -3.91
C TRP A 43 24.21 -23.90 -3.39
N SER A 44 25.54 -23.86 -3.38
CA SER A 44 26.34 -24.94 -2.80
C SER A 44 26.42 -24.87 -1.27
N SER A 45 26.21 -23.70 -0.66
CA SER A 45 25.98 -23.56 0.79
C SER A 45 24.54 -23.87 1.21
N TYR A 46 23.61 -23.96 0.23
CA TYR A 46 22.17 -24.09 0.43
C TYR A 46 21.50 -22.86 1.07
N GLU A 47 22.19 -21.73 1.03
CA GLU A 47 21.64 -20.45 1.45
C GLU A 47 20.56 -20.00 0.45
N PRO A 48 19.39 -19.53 0.93
CA PRO A 48 18.33 -19.06 0.05
C PRO A 48 18.69 -17.71 -0.60
N GLU A 49 18.24 -17.50 -1.84
CA GLU A 49 18.29 -16.20 -2.53
C GLU A 49 17.18 -15.26 -2.05
N VAL A 50 16.04 -15.85 -1.69
CA VAL A 50 14.81 -15.13 -1.39
C VAL A 50 14.40 -15.52 0.02
N ASP A 51 14.41 -14.52 0.90
CA ASP A 51 13.71 -14.65 2.15
C ASP A 51 12.20 -14.48 1.91
N GLY A 52 11.50 -15.61 1.80
CA GLY A 52 10.10 -15.69 1.46
C GLY A 52 9.59 -17.13 1.43
N VAL A 53 8.32 -17.29 1.02
CA VAL A 53 7.61 -18.57 1.02
C VAL A 53 7.35 -19.06 -0.40
N LEU A 54 7.77 -20.28 -0.70
CA LEU A 54 7.32 -21.04 -1.87
C LEU A 54 6.18 -21.98 -1.48
N ILE A 55 5.00 -21.79 -2.08
CA ILE A 55 3.84 -22.66 -1.90
C ILE A 55 3.72 -23.58 -3.12
N ALA A 56 3.85 -24.88 -2.93
CA ALA A 56 3.52 -25.86 -3.95
C ALA A 56 2.25 -26.60 -3.53
N TYR A 57 1.25 -26.63 -4.40
CA TYR A 57 0.00 -27.33 -4.13
C TYR A 57 -0.35 -28.40 -5.18
N ALA A 58 -1.15 -29.37 -4.76
CA ALA A 58 -1.77 -30.38 -5.60
C ALA A 58 -3.26 -30.43 -5.27
N SER A 59 -4.09 -30.05 -6.24
CA SER A 59 -5.55 -30.07 -6.08
C SER A 59 -6.22 -30.84 -7.22
N VAL A 60 -7.21 -31.66 -6.86
CA VAL A 60 -8.04 -32.39 -7.84
C VAL A 60 -9.33 -31.62 -8.15
N TYR A 61 -9.95 -31.03 -7.13
CA TYR A 61 -11.25 -30.34 -7.23
C TYR A 61 -11.17 -28.84 -6.89
N GLY A 62 -9.97 -28.25 -6.84
CA GLY A 62 -9.77 -26.83 -6.54
C GLY A 62 -9.86 -26.45 -5.06
N HIS A 63 -10.27 -27.35 -4.15
CA HIS A 63 -10.37 -26.99 -2.72
C HIS A 63 -9.01 -26.80 -2.04
N THR A 64 -8.02 -27.64 -2.34
CA THR A 64 -6.63 -27.43 -1.86
C THR A 64 -6.04 -26.16 -2.44
N GLU A 65 -6.29 -25.90 -3.73
CA GLU A 65 -5.87 -24.68 -4.41
C GLU A 65 -6.48 -23.44 -3.75
N ASN A 66 -7.79 -23.47 -3.43
CA ASN A 66 -8.46 -22.37 -2.74
C ASN A 66 -7.81 -22.08 -1.38
N THR A 67 -7.51 -23.12 -0.58
CA THR A 67 -6.79 -22.95 0.69
C THR A 67 -5.39 -22.38 0.49
N ALA A 68 -4.65 -22.87 -0.51
CA ALA A 68 -3.31 -22.37 -0.83
C ALA A 68 -3.33 -20.89 -1.25
N ASN A 69 -4.30 -20.48 -2.08
CA ASN A 69 -4.50 -19.09 -2.47
C ASN A 69 -4.84 -18.20 -1.27
N ILE A 70 -5.74 -18.64 -0.39
CA ILE A 70 -6.09 -17.89 0.82
C ILE A 70 -4.87 -17.72 1.73
N LEU A 71 -4.07 -18.77 1.94
CA LEU A 71 -2.82 -18.66 2.69
C LEU A 71 -1.84 -17.71 2.00
N ALA A 72 -1.68 -17.80 0.69
CA ALA A 72 -0.81 -16.91 -0.09
C ALA A 72 -1.20 -15.43 0.07
N SER A 73 -2.50 -15.12 0.00
CA SER A 73 -3.03 -13.78 0.26
C SER A 73 -2.74 -13.33 1.69
N LYS A 74 -3.04 -14.16 2.69
CA LYS A 74 -2.79 -13.85 4.11
C LYS A 74 -1.32 -13.61 4.44
N LEU A 75 -0.40 -14.36 3.81
CA LEU A 75 1.04 -14.15 3.92
C LEU A 75 1.47 -12.85 3.23
N SER A 76 0.92 -12.55 2.05
CA SER A 76 1.19 -11.31 1.33
C SER A 76 0.68 -10.08 2.10
N ASP A 77 -0.49 -10.17 2.74
CA ASP A 77 -1.05 -9.13 3.62
C ASP A 77 -0.14 -8.87 4.83
N ARG A 78 0.64 -9.87 5.25
CA ARG A 78 1.66 -9.78 6.31
C ARG A 78 3.03 -9.34 5.80
N GLY A 79 3.14 -8.95 4.53
CA GLY A 79 4.38 -8.47 3.91
C GLY A 79 5.35 -9.57 3.48
N VAL A 80 4.94 -10.84 3.50
CA VAL A 80 5.79 -11.97 3.11
C VAL A 80 5.83 -12.12 1.60
N LYS A 81 7.02 -12.27 1.02
CA LYS A 81 7.18 -12.59 -0.41
C LYS A 81 6.71 -14.01 -0.67
N VAL A 82 5.65 -14.18 -1.45
CA VAL A 82 5.10 -15.50 -1.79
C VAL A 82 5.29 -15.81 -3.27
N LYS A 83 5.68 -17.05 -3.56
CA LYS A 83 5.59 -17.64 -4.89
C LYS A 83 4.81 -18.93 -4.83
N MET A 84 3.94 -19.18 -5.81
CA MET A 84 3.04 -20.33 -5.77
C MET A 84 3.06 -21.12 -7.08
N TYR A 85 3.00 -22.45 -6.96
CA TYR A 85 2.91 -23.38 -8.10
C TYR A 85 1.86 -24.45 -7.86
N ASP A 86 1.09 -24.75 -8.92
CA ASP A 86 0.35 -26.00 -9.03
C ASP A 86 1.28 -27.08 -9.59
N THR A 87 1.51 -28.13 -8.80
CA THR A 87 2.30 -29.30 -9.18
C THR A 87 1.67 -30.10 -10.33
N SER A 88 0.36 -29.96 -10.56
CA SER A 88 -0.36 -30.70 -11.59
C SER A 88 -0.05 -30.22 -13.02
N VAL A 89 0.32 -28.95 -13.16
CA VAL A 89 0.60 -28.30 -14.46
C VAL A 89 2.03 -27.75 -14.58
N THR A 90 2.76 -27.65 -13.48
CA THR A 90 4.15 -27.15 -13.49
C THR A 90 5.14 -28.32 -13.35
N PRO A 91 6.09 -28.49 -14.28
CA PRO A 91 7.09 -29.56 -14.15
C PRO A 91 7.92 -29.41 -12.86
N ALA A 92 8.13 -30.52 -12.15
CA ALA A 92 8.77 -30.54 -10.83
C ALA A 92 10.15 -29.87 -10.81
N SER A 93 10.91 -29.92 -11.91
CA SER A 93 12.23 -29.29 -12.02
C SER A 93 12.20 -27.77 -11.81
N TYR A 94 11.14 -27.09 -12.24
CA TYR A 94 11.01 -25.64 -12.03
C TYR A 94 10.70 -25.32 -10.57
N ILE A 95 9.80 -26.10 -9.96
CA ILE A 95 9.42 -25.94 -8.56
C ILE A 95 10.62 -26.26 -7.65
N LEU A 96 11.35 -27.33 -7.95
CA LEU A 96 12.59 -27.70 -7.27
C LEU A 96 13.63 -26.58 -7.37
N SER A 97 13.82 -26.00 -8.57
CA SER A 97 14.76 -24.90 -8.76
C SER A 97 14.43 -23.72 -7.84
N ASP A 98 13.15 -23.36 -7.69
CA ASP A 98 12.75 -22.30 -6.78
C ASP A 98 12.78 -22.73 -5.30
N ALA A 99 12.56 -24.00 -4.98
CA ALA A 99 12.70 -24.49 -3.60
C ALA A 99 14.13 -24.31 -3.06
N PHE A 100 15.14 -24.33 -3.95
CA PHE A 100 16.51 -23.94 -3.60
C PHE A 100 16.66 -22.44 -3.34
N LYS A 101 15.83 -21.58 -3.93
CA LYS A 101 15.92 -20.12 -3.80
C LYS A 101 15.20 -19.59 -2.57
N TYR A 102 14.09 -20.19 -2.16
CA TYR A 102 13.24 -19.69 -1.08
C TYR A 102 13.64 -20.25 0.29
N SER A 103 13.55 -19.44 1.35
CA SER A 103 13.88 -19.83 2.74
C SER A 103 12.80 -20.75 3.36
N HIS A 104 11.53 -20.52 3.02
CA HIS A 104 10.38 -21.23 3.58
C HIS A 104 9.58 -21.94 2.49
N LEU A 105 9.03 -23.12 2.80
CA LEU A 105 8.26 -23.94 1.87
C LEU A 105 6.91 -24.34 2.48
N VAL A 106 5.85 -24.30 1.69
CA VAL A 106 4.55 -24.86 2.05
C VAL A 106 4.17 -25.91 1.03
N PHE A 107 3.86 -27.13 1.50
CA PHE A 107 3.34 -28.20 0.64
C PHE A 107 1.88 -28.48 0.99
N ALA A 108 1.00 -28.28 0.02
CA ALA A 108 -0.43 -28.52 0.18
C ALA A 108 -0.89 -29.63 -0.77
N SER A 109 -1.35 -30.77 -0.26
CA SER A 109 -1.79 -31.87 -1.13
C SER A 109 -3.13 -32.43 -0.68
N THR A 110 -3.94 -32.81 -1.66
CA THR A 110 -5.04 -33.74 -1.39
C THR A 110 -4.50 -35.15 -1.11
N THR A 111 -5.23 -35.90 -0.28
CA THR A 111 -5.09 -37.35 -0.12
C THR A 111 -5.76 -38.03 -1.30
N TYR A 112 -5.00 -38.83 -2.03
CA TYR A 112 -5.47 -39.55 -3.22
C TYR A 112 -5.08 -41.02 -3.12
N ASN A 113 -6.06 -41.92 -3.19
CA ASN A 113 -5.85 -43.37 -3.01
C ASN A 113 -5.08 -43.74 -1.72
N ALA A 114 -5.45 -43.11 -0.59
CA ALA A 114 -4.74 -43.23 0.70
C ALA A 114 -3.25 -42.84 0.65
N GLY A 115 -2.83 -42.09 -0.37
CA GLY A 115 -1.49 -41.58 -0.58
C GLY A 115 -1.45 -40.07 -0.81
N ILE A 116 -0.26 -39.57 -1.14
CA ILE A 116 -0.05 -38.21 -1.62
C ILE A 116 -0.46 -38.16 -3.10
N PHE A 117 -1.00 -37.03 -3.58
CA PHE A 117 -1.26 -36.89 -5.00
C PHE A 117 0.03 -37.00 -5.83
N VAL A 118 -0.03 -37.73 -6.94
CA VAL A 118 1.17 -38.23 -7.66
C VAL A 118 2.16 -37.14 -8.05
N THR A 119 1.68 -35.98 -8.51
CA THR A 119 2.57 -34.88 -8.92
C THR A 119 3.28 -34.22 -7.74
N MET A 120 2.61 -34.12 -6.59
CA MET A 120 3.25 -33.68 -5.35
C MET A 120 4.25 -34.72 -4.86
N GLU A 121 3.90 -36.00 -4.89
CA GLU A 121 4.83 -37.07 -4.49
C GLU A 121 6.12 -37.05 -5.31
N ASN A 122 6.01 -36.86 -6.64
CA ASN A 122 7.17 -36.74 -7.52
C ASN A 122 8.06 -35.55 -7.13
N LEU A 123 7.47 -34.38 -6.89
CA LEU A 123 8.21 -33.19 -6.44
C LEU A 123 8.95 -33.47 -5.11
N LEU A 124 8.28 -34.10 -4.15
CA LEU A 124 8.88 -34.39 -2.84
C LEU A 124 10.03 -35.39 -2.96
N ASN A 125 9.89 -36.41 -3.81
CA ASN A 125 10.97 -37.35 -4.10
C ASN A 125 12.17 -36.63 -4.73
N ASP A 126 11.94 -35.70 -5.67
CA ASP A 126 13.00 -34.89 -6.27
C ASP A 126 13.71 -34.02 -5.24
N ILE A 127 12.97 -33.34 -4.35
CA ILE A 127 13.52 -32.52 -3.27
C ILE A 127 14.44 -33.35 -2.35
N VAL A 128 13.96 -34.53 -1.92
CA VAL A 128 14.72 -35.44 -1.06
C VAL A 128 15.96 -35.97 -1.78
N ASN A 129 15.83 -36.39 -3.04
CA ASN A 129 16.94 -36.92 -3.83
C ASN A 129 18.04 -35.88 -4.09
N HIS A 130 17.65 -34.60 -4.26
CA HIS A 130 18.58 -33.48 -4.37
C HIS A 130 19.18 -33.07 -3.02
N GLY A 131 18.64 -33.58 -1.92
CA GLY A 131 19.13 -33.36 -0.56
C GLY A 131 19.07 -31.89 -0.18
N LEU A 132 17.93 -31.25 -0.44
CA LEU A 132 17.61 -29.91 0.09
C LEU A 132 17.77 -29.90 1.63
N ARG A 133 18.03 -28.73 2.19
CA ARG A 133 18.28 -28.55 3.63
C ARG A 133 18.18 -27.10 4.02
N ASN A 134 18.21 -26.82 5.33
CA ASN A 134 18.17 -25.46 5.87
C ASN A 134 16.90 -24.73 5.42
N ARG A 135 15.74 -25.39 5.53
CA ARG A 135 14.44 -24.83 5.16
C ARG A 135 13.48 -24.99 6.32
N LYS A 136 12.54 -24.06 6.43
CA LYS A 136 11.38 -24.25 7.29
C LYS A 136 10.17 -24.63 6.44
N ILE A 137 9.38 -25.61 6.90
CA ILE A 137 8.34 -26.27 6.11
C ILE A 137 7.01 -26.28 6.86
N ALA A 138 5.95 -25.79 6.23
CA ALA A 138 4.58 -26.00 6.68
C ALA A 138 3.82 -26.96 5.74
N LEU A 139 2.84 -27.69 6.27
CA LEU A 139 2.10 -28.72 5.54
C LEU A 139 0.59 -28.49 5.64
N ILE A 140 -0.09 -28.70 4.52
CA ILE A 140 -1.56 -28.66 4.43
C ILE A 140 -2.01 -29.96 3.76
N GLU A 141 -3.01 -30.62 4.34
CA GLU A 141 -3.65 -31.77 3.73
C GLU A 141 -5.12 -31.54 3.47
N ASN A 142 -5.66 -32.16 2.43
CA ASN A 142 -7.09 -32.17 2.15
C ASN A 142 -7.59 -33.59 1.89
N GLY A 143 -8.66 -34.02 2.56
CA GLY A 143 -9.27 -35.32 2.31
C GLY A 143 -10.64 -35.49 2.95
N SER A 144 -11.47 -36.38 2.41
CA SER A 144 -12.86 -36.58 2.86
C SER A 144 -13.03 -37.77 3.82
N TRP A 145 -12.34 -38.88 3.57
CA TRP A 145 -12.56 -40.18 4.24
C TRP A 145 -11.24 -40.75 4.78
N GLY A 146 -10.60 -40.01 5.70
CA GLY A 146 -9.28 -40.36 6.26
C GLY A 146 -8.13 -39.66 5.52
N PRO A 147 -7.98 -38.33 5.71
CA PRO A 147 -6.81 -37.61 5.19
C PRO A 147 -5.51 -38.17 5.79
N THR A 148 -4.52 -38.39 4.95
CA THR A 148 -3.20 -38.95 5.35
C THR A 148 -2.03 -38.34 4.58
N SER A 149 -2.30 -37.60 3.51
CA SER A 149 -1.26 -36.98 2.67
C SER A 149 -0.30 -36.11 3.49
N GLY A 150 -0.79 -35.36 4.48
CA GLY A 150 0.06 -34.52 5.33
C GLY A 150 1.10 -35.33 6.12
N THR A 151 0.67 -36.42 6.73
CA THR A 151 1.55 -37.35 7.45
C THR A 151 2.60 -37.97 6.52
N LEU A 152 2.19 -38.43 5.34
CA LEU A 152 3.11 -39.01 4.35
C LEU A 152 4.10 -37.97 3.79
N MET A 153 3.66 -36.72 3.57
CA MET A 153 4.54 -35.63 3.17
C MET A 153 5.59 -35.34 4.26
N ARG A 154 5.16 -35.28 5.53
CA ARG A 154 6.05 -35.09 6.68
C ARG A 154 7.09 -36.20 6.78
N GLU A 155 6.68 -37.46 6.64
CA GLU A 155 7.59 -38.61 6.67
C GLU A 155 8.71 -38.48 5.61
N LYS A 156 8.35 -38.23 4.34
CA LYS A 156 9.33 -38.07 3.25
C LYS A 156 10.32 -36.93 3.53
N LEU A 157 9.80 -35.78 3.94
CA LEU A 157 10.59 -34.55 4.17
C LEU A 157 11.41 -34.59 5.45
N SER A 158 11.10 -35.46 6.42
CA SER A 158 11.85 -35.60 7.68
C SER A 158 13.29 -36.11 7.47
N SER A 159 13.60 -36.64 6.28
CA SER A 159 14.96 -37.03 5.89
C SER A 159 15.89 -35.85 5.53
N LEU A 160 15.33 -34.65 5.31
CA LEU A 160 16.09 -33.46 4.97
C LEU A 160 16.87 -32.96 6.19
N LYS A 161 18.12 -32.52 5.97
CA LYS A 161 18.97 -32.04 7.08
C LYS A 161 18.58 -30.63 7.48
N ASN A 162 18.71 -30.30 8.77
CA ASN A 162 18.49 -28.95 9.31
C ASN A 162 17.19 -28.33 8.79
N THR A 163 16.12 -29.12 8.75
CA THR A 163 14.81 -28.69 8.26
C THR A 163 13.87 -28.69 9.45
N GLU A 164 13.13 -27.60 9.61
CA GLU A 164 12.20 -27.38 10.70
C GLU A 164 10.77 -27.46 10.16
N PHE A 165 9.85 -28.12 10.87
CA PHE A 165 8.43 -28.08 10.53
C PHE A 165 7.74 -26.97 11.35
N MET A 166 7.04 -26.09 10.66
CA MET A 166 6.37 -24.94 11.24
C MET A 166 4.88 -25.21 11.43
N GLY A 167 4.39 -24.87 12.62
CA GLY A 167 2.98 -25.01 12.97
C GLY A 167 2.48 -26.45 12.96
N ASP A 168 1.20 -26.58 13.26
CA ASP A 168 0.50 -27.85 13.16
C ASP A 168 0.13 -28.17 11.70
N LEU A 169 -0.09 -29.46 11.41
CA LEU A 169 -0.62 -29.89 10.12
C LEU A 169 -2.04 -29.33 9.96
N LEU A 170 -2.26 -28.49 8.95
CA LEU A 170 -3.58 -27.98 8.63
C LEU A 170 -4.36 -29.01 7.80
N THR A 171 -5.41 -29.59 8.39
CA THR A 171 -6.27 -30.58 7.73
C THR A 171 -7.57 -29.94 7.23
N ILE A 172 -7.85 -30.08 5.93
CA ILE A 172 -9.03 -29.55 5.26
C ILE A 172 -9.98 -30.69 4.88
N PRO A 173 -11.11 -30.88 5.59
CA PRO A 173 -12.07 -31.93 5.28
C PRO A 173 -12.91 -31.57 4.05
N SER A 174 -12.51 -32.09 2.88
CA SER A 174 -13.09 -31.79 1.55
C SER A 174 -12.91 -30.34 1.10
N ALA A 175 -13.48 -29.36 1.79
CA ALA A 175 -13.42 -27.94 1.45
C ALA A 175 -13.19 -27.08 2.68
N LEU A 176 -12.46 -25.97 2.51
CA LEU A 176 -12.20 -25.01 3.58
C LEU A 176 -13.50 -24.33 4.00
N LYS A 177 -13.80 -24.39 5.30
CA LYS A 177 -14.98 -23.75 5.90
C LYS A 177 -14.62 -22.41 6.52
N SER A 178 -15.58 -21.50 6.62
CA SER A 178 -15.38 -20.20 7.28
C SER A 178 -14.87 -20.33 8.73
N SER A 179 -15.28 -21.39 9.44
CA SER A 179 -14.81 -21.67 10.80
C SER A 179 -13.32 -22.02 10.89
N GLN A 180 -12.71 -22.47 9.81
CA GLN A 180 -11.29 -22.87 9.76
C GLN A 180 -10.38 -21.73 9.30
N ILE A 181 -10.94 -20.55 8.96
CA ILE A 181 -10.14 -19.41 8.52
C ILE A 181 -9.16 -18.98 9.62
N GLY A 182 -9.55 -19.08 10.89
CA GLY A 182 -8.65 -18.81 12.02
C GLY A 182 -7.45 -19.75 12.09
N GLU A 183 -7.57 -21.01 11.64
CA GLU A 183 -6.45 -21.94 11.56
C GLU A 183 -5.48 -21.55 10.42
N VAL A 184 -6.01 -21.06 9.30
CA VAL A 184 -5.18 -20.53 8.20
C VAL A 184 -4.47 -19.25 8.62
N ASP A 185 -5.15 -18.38 9.38
CA ASP A 185 -4.54 -17.18 9.98
C ASP A 185 -3.41 -17.55 10.94
N ALA A 186 -3.64 -18.50 11.86
CA ALA A 186 -2.62 -18.96 12.79
C ALA A 186 -1.39 -19.52 12.06
N LEU A 187 -1.59 -20.31 10.99
CA LEU A 187 -0.48 -20.80 10.17
C LEU A 187 0.25 -19.65 9.45
N ALA A 188 -0.48 -18.68 8.92
CA ALA A 188 0.09 -17.50 8.27
C ALA A 188 0.89 -16.66 9.28
N ASP A 189 0.42 -16.49 10.51
CA ASP A 189 1.09 -15.77 11.59
C ASP A 189 2.40 -16.47 11.99
N ILE A 190 2.38 -17.79 12.18
CA ILE A 190 3.59 -18.58 12.51
C ILE A 190 4.65 -18.44 11.42
N ILE A 191 4.25 -18.54 10.16
CA ILE A 191 5.19 -18.39 9.04
C ILE A 191 5.67 -16.94 8.95
N ALA A 192 4.77 -15.95 9.09
CA ALA A 192 5.10 -14.53 8.99
C ALA A 192 6.01 -14.03 10.12
N ALA A 193 6.01 -14.69 11.28
CA ALA A 193 6.86 -14.33 12.41
C ALA A 193 8.35 -14.33 12.07
N ASP A 194 8.80 -15.20 11.15
CA ASP A 194 10.19 -15.22 10.68
C ASP A 194 10.55 -14.08 9.72
N PHE A 195 9.55 -13.36 9.19
CA PHE A 195 9.73 -12.25 8.24
C PHE A 195 9.36 -10.89 8.81
N ALA A 196 8.63 -10.86 9.92
CA ALA A 196 8.42 -9.63 10.66
C ALA A 196 9.80 -9.14 11.11
N PRO A 197 10.18 -7.87 10.86
CA PRO A 197 11.41 -7.38 11.46
C PRO A 197 11.26 -7.56 12.96
N GLU A 198 12.22 -8.23 13.58
CA GLU A 198 12.34 -8.17 15.03
C GLU A 198 12.34 -6.69 15.40
N PHE A 199 11.35 -6.26 16.17
CA PHE A 199 11.50 -5.03 16.93
C PHE A 199 12.47 -5.37 18.06
N THR A 200 13.76 -5.51 17.71
CA THR A 200 14.82 -5.56 18.71
C THR A 200 14.88 -4.16 19.30
N VAL A 201 14.25 -3.99 20.45
CA VAL A 201 14.75 -3.02 21.42
C VAL A 201 16.24 -3.37 21.57
N PRO A 202 17.18 -2.44 21.35
CA PRO A 202 18.60 -2.74 21.57
C PRO A 202 18.73 -3.43 22.93
N ASP A 203 19.40 -4.59 22.98
CA ASP A 203 19.56 -5.46 24.17
C ASP A 203 20.08 -4.74 25.44
N THR A 204 20.42 -3.46 25.33
CA THR A 204 20.86 -2.59 26.43
C THR A 204 19.74 -1.83 27.14
N ALA A 205 18.49 -1.85 26.67
CA ALA A 205 17.38 -1.22 27.39
C ALA A 205 16.55 -2.31 28.08
N GLU A 206 16.88 -2.59 29.35
CA GLU A 206 15.95 -3.25 30.25
C GLU A 206 14.60 -2.52 30.16
N LYS A 207 13.53 -3.24 29.84
CA LYS A 207 12.17 -2.69 29.92
C LYS A 207 11.89 -2.39 31.39
N GLU A 208 12.21 -1.18 31.85
CA GLU A 208 11.64 -0.67 33.10
C GLU A 208 10.13 -0.62 32.91
N ILE A 209 9.43 -1.53 33.58
CA ILE A 209 7.97 -1.45 33.73
C ILE A 209 7.73 -0.27 34.67
N ILE A 210 7.52 0.91 34.10
CA ILE A 210 7.10 2.10 34.82
C ILE A 210 5.64 1.85 35.26
N ALA A 211 5.43 1.53 36.54
CA ALA A 211 4.16 0.98 37.06
C ALA A 211 2.92 1.88 36.88
N ASP A 212 3.11 3.17 36.63
CA ASP A 212 2.09 4.18 36.38
C ASP A 212 1.86 4.47 34.88
N VAL A 213 2.61 3.84 33.98
CA VAL A 213 2.35 3.88 32.54
C VAL A 213 1.52 2.66 32.14
N ASN A 214 0.24 2.88 31.83
CA ASN A 214 -0.61 1.87 31.20
C ASN A 214 -0.69 2.12 29.69
N PRO A 215 0.09 1.41 28.85
CA PRO A 215 0.07 1.59 27.39
C PRO A 215 -1.26 1.20 26.74
N ASP A 216 -2.10 0.43 27.46
CA ASP A 216 -3.41 -0.04 27.00
C ASP A 216 -4.57 0.85 27.47
N ALA A 217 -4.28 1.97 28.15
CA ALA A 217 -5.31 2.90 28.60
C ALA A 217 -6.07 3.52 27.40
N LYS A 218 -7.41 3.53 27.48
CA LYS A 218 -8.28 4.11 26.46
C LYS A 218 -8.93 5.38 26.98
N GLY A 219 -8.41 6.53 26.57
CA GLY A 219 -9.01 7.85 26.80
C GLY A 219 -9.94 8.27 25.67
N ASP A 220 -10.68 9.36 25.89
CA ASP A 220 -11.50 9.99 24.85
C ASP A 220 -10.63 10.58 23.73
N ILE A 221 -11.05 10.42 22.47
CA ILE A 221 -10.33 10.93 21.30
C ILE A 221 -11.07 12.15 20.74
N ASP A 222 -10.54 13.35 21.00
CA ASP A 222 -10.96 14.57 20.30
C ASP A 222 -10.34 14.61 18.91
N LEU A 223 -11.10 14.21 17.89
CA LEU A 223 -10.65 14.20 16.49
C LEU A 223 -10.25 15.60 15.98
N ALA A 224 -10.78 16.68 16.54
CA ALA A 224 -10.41 18.04 16.13
C ALA A 224 -8.96 18.37 16.52
N SER A 225 -8.44 17.77 17.59
CA SER A 225 -7.06 17.94 18.04
C SER A 225 -6.04 17.47 16.99
N LEU A 226 -6.40 16.51 16.14
CA LEU A 226 -5.52 16.01 15.07
C LEU A 226 -5.17 17.08 14.03
N PHE A 227 -6.03 18.10 13.85
CA PHE A 227 -5.76 19.25 12.98
C PHE A 227 -4.72 20.22 13.56
N LYS A 228 -4.26 20.01 14.80
CA LYS A 228 -3.17 20.78 15.42
C LYS A 228 -1.79 20.26 15.03
N LEU A 229 -1.69 19.03 14.52
CA LEU A 229 -0.45 18.52 13.96
C LEU A 229 -0.11 19.32 12.69
N SER A 230 1.14 19.79 12.62
CA SER A 230 1.61 20.57 11.48
C SER A 230 1.98 19.64 10.32
N TYR A 231 1.41 19.93 9.16
CA TYR A 231 1.61 19.18 7.93
C TYR A 231 1.86 20.14 6.78
N GLY A 232 2.78 19.81 5.88
CA GLY A 232 2.85 20.44 4.56
C GLY A 232 1.77 19.88 3.63
N VAL A 233 1.63 20.47 2.46
CA VAL A 233 0.86 19.89 1.35
C VAL A 233 1.78 19.64 0.17
N TYR A 234 1.65 18.46 -0.42
CA TYR A 234 2.62 17.94 -1.39
C TYR A 234 1.92 17.30 -2.58
N ILE A 235 2.58 17.31 -3.74
CA ILE A 235 2.24 16.40 -4.84
C ILE A 235 3.16 15.19 -4.75
N LEU A 236 2.55 14.02 -4.56
CA LEU A 236 3.18 12.73 -4.72
C LEU A 236 3.08 12.30 -6.18
N THR A 237 4.19 11.83 -6.76
CA THR A 237 4.23 11.31 -8.13
C THR A 237 4.95 9.97 -8.19
N THR A 238 4.57 9.13 -9.16
CA THR A 238 5.24 7.86 -9.43
C THR A 238 5.09 7.50 -10.91
N ARG A 239 5.93 6.58 -11.40
CA ARG A 239 5.87 6.09 -12.78
C ARG A 239 5.79 4.57 -12.77
N TYR A 240 4.82 4.04 -13.49
CA TYR A 240 4.64 2.60 -13.64
C TYR A 240 4.11 2.29 -15.04
N ASP A 241 4.70 1.29 -15.68
CA ASP A 241 4.31 0.82 -17.02
C ASP A 241 4.24 1.95 -18.07
N GLY A 242 5.25 2.82 -18.06
CA GLY A 242 5.36 3.93 -19.01
C GLY A 242 4.40 5.11 -18.76
N LYS A 243 3.53 5.05 -17.75
CA LYS A 243 2.59 6.13 -17.39
C LYS A 243 2.99 6.79 -16.06
N ASP A 244 2.81 8.11 -16.00
CA ASP A 244 3.02 8.89 -14.77
C ASP A 244 1.71 9.03 -13.99
N TYR A 245 1.80 8.96 -12.67
CA TYR A 245 0.68 9.06 -11.74
C TYR A 245 0.98 10.07 -10.65
N GLY A 246 -0.04 10.74 -10.12
CA GLY A 246 0.15 11.66 -9.02
C GLY A 246 -1.10 11.95 -8.21
N CYS A 247 -0.91 12.34 -6.96
CA CYS A 247 -1.99 12.79 -6.06
C CYS A 247 -1.49 13.80 -5.04
N ILE A 248 -2.41 14.55 -4.43
CA ILE A 248 -2.12 15.38 -3.27
C ILE A 248 -1.97 14.50 -2.02
N ILE A 249 -0.95 14.77 -1.21
CA ILE A 249 -0.77 14.20 0.14
C ILE A 249 -0.40 15.31 1.12
N ASN A 250 -0.66 15.10 2.41
CA ASN A 250 -0.22 15.97 3.51
C ASN A 250 0.64 15.23 4.55
N THR A 251 0.96 13.98 4.29
CA THR A 251 1.52 12.99 5.22
C THR A 251 2.97 12.66 4.91
N ALA A 252 3.72 13.64 4.38
CA ALA A 252 5.16 13.48 4.14
C ALA A 252 5.98 14.08 5.29
N GLY A 253 7.04 13.40 5.71
CA GLY A 253 7.95 13.87 6.76
C GLY A 253 9.35 13.28 6.65
N GLN A 254 10.38 14.07 6.99
CA GLN A 254 11.75 13.57 7.09
C GLN A 254 11.90 12.70 8.33
N ILE A 255 12.53 11.53 8.18
CA ILE A 255 12.86 10.63 9.29
C ILE A 255 14.27 10.91 9.80
N THR A 256 15.24 10.99 8.89
CA THR A 256 16.65 11.24 9.23
C THR A 256 17.38 11.96 8.10
N SER A 257 18.36 12.77 8.47
CA SER A 257 19.31 13.44 7.57
C SER A 257 20.63 12.66 7.40
N GLY A 258 20.69 11.40 7.87
CA GLY A 258 21.85 10.51 7.70
C GLY A 258 22.16 10.15 6.24
N ASP A 259 23.07 9.22 6.01
CA ASP A 259 23.49 8.79 4.66
C ASP A 259 23.01 7.35 4.35
N PRO A 260 22.01 7.15 3.47
CA PRO A 260 21.24 8.18 2.77
C PRO A 260 20.12 8.79 3.65
N PRO A 261 19.69 10.04 3.37
CA PRO A 261 18.59 10.66 4.08
C PRO A 261 17.31 9.86 3.86
N LYS A 262 16.38 9.89 4.81
CA LYS A 262 15.14 9.11 4.73
C LYS A 262 13.92 9.96 4.98
N MET A 263 12.82 9.61 4.31
CA MET A 263 11.52 10.19 4.57
C MET A 263 10.42 9.14 4.61
N THR A 264 9.29 9.54 5.16
CA THR A 264 8.04 8.78 5.15
C THR A 264 6.97 9.52 4.35
N ILE A 265 6.10 8.74 3.71
CA ILE A 265 4.80 9.19 3.21
C ILE A 265 3.73 8.21 3.65
N SER A 266 2.50 8.68 3.85
CA SER A 266 1.33 7.79 4.01
C SER A 266 0.30 8.10 2.94
N VAL A 267 -0.22 7.09 2.25
CA VAL A 267 -1.13 7.28 1.12
C VAL A 267 -2.39 6.44 1.32
N ILE A 268 -3.55 7.08 1.19
CA ILE A 268 -4.84 6.39 1.26
C ILE A 268 -4.90 5.33 0.16
N LYS A 269 -5.26 4.09 0.52
CA LYS A 269 -5.30 2.94 -0.41
C LYS A 269 -6.25 3.13 -1.59
N GLN A 270 -7.32 3.90 -1.39
CA GLN A 270 -8.29 4.21 -2.45
C GLN A 270 -7.70 5.09 -3.56
N ASN A 271 -6.64 5.87 -3.28
CA ASN A 271 -5.96 6.63 -4.32
C ASN A 271 -5.19 5.69 -5.23
N PHE A 272 -5.50 5.68 -6.53
CA PHE A 272 -4.84 4.81 -7.51
C PHE A 272 -3.31 4.99 -7.55
N THR A 273 -2.82 6.18 -7.20
CA THR A 273 -1.39 6.46 -7.05
C THR A 273 -0.74 5.58 -5.97
N CYS A 274 -1.45 5.22 -4.89
CA CYS A 274 -0.95 4.34 -3.83
C CYS A 274 -0.53 2.97 -4.40
N ASP A 275 -1.42 2.31 -5.14
CA ASP A 275 -1.13 1.05 -5.82
C ASP A 275 0.06 1.17 -6.79
N LYS A 276 0.21 2.33 -7.43
CA LYS A 276 1.28 2.57 -8.40
C LYS A 276 2.63 2.77 -7.71
N VAL A 277 2.66 3.46 -6.57
CA VAL A 277 3.85 3.55 -5.72
C VAL A 277 4.27 2.16 -5.25
N MET A 278 3.31 1.35 -4.76
CA MET A 278 3.57 -0.01 -4.31
C MET A 278 4.21 -0.87 -5.41
N LYS A 279 3.70 -0.77 -6.65
CA LYS A 279 4.22 -1.54 -7.80
C LYS A 279 5.54 -1.00 -8.36
N ALA A 280 5.75 0.31 -8.32
CA ALA A 280 6.95 0.94 -8.85
C ALA A 280 8.14 0.84 -7.88
N GLY A 281 7.89 0.83 -6.56
CA GLY A 281 8.93 0.88 -5.54
C GLY A 281 9.68 2.22 -5.48
N ALA A 282 9.17 3.25 -6.16
CA ALA A 282 9.78 4.57 -6.22
C ALA A 282 8.72 5.67 -6.40
N PHE A 283 9.02 6.85 -5.90
CA PHE A 283 8.15 8.03 -5.99
C PHE A 283 8.93 9.33 -5.89
N ASN A 284 8.33 10.46 -6.29
CA ASN A 284 8.81 11.78 -5.91
C ASN A 284 7.79 12.51 -5.05
N VAL A 285 8.27 13.37 -4.15
CA VAL A 285 7.47 14.31 -3.37
C VAL A 285 7.86 15.73 -3.77
N THR A 286 6.89 16.50 -4.26
CA THR A 286 7.03 17.93 -4.54
C THR A 286 6.35 18.74 -3.44
N VAL A 287 7.06 19.72 -2.87
CA VAL A 287 6.55 20.63 -1.84
C VAL A 287 5.86 21.82 -2.49
N LEU A 288 4.55 21.97 -2.24
CA LEU A 288 3.74 23.07 -2.77
C LEU A 288 3.92 24.32 -1.92
N THR A 289 3.82 25.48 -2.57
CA THR A 289 3.98 26.80 -1.95
C THR A 289 2.63 27.46 -1.65
N GLU A 290 2.65 28.50 -0.84
CA GLU A 290 1.47 29.33 -0.54
C GLU A 290 0.83 29.98 -1.78
N SER A 291 1.59 30.15 -2.87
CA SER A 291 1.11 30.72 -4.14
C SER A 291 0.35 29.70 -5.01
N THR A 292 0.31 28.43 -4.61
CA THR A 292 -0.31 27.36 -5.40
C THR A 292 -1.82 27.60 -5.56
N PRO A 293 -2.35 27.69 -6.79
CA PRO A 293 -3.76 27.95 -7.00
C PRO A 293 -4.63 26.74 -6.61
N TYR A 294 -5.88 27.00 -6.20
CA TYR A 294 -6.83 25.96 -5.81
C TYR A 294 -7.07 24.91 -6.91
N ASP A 295 -6.99 25.31 -8.18
CA ASP A 295 -7.18 24.40 -9.31
C ASP A 295 -6.11 23.29 -9.39
N THR A 296 -4.88 23.53 -8.92
CA THR A 296 -3.85 22.49 -8.79
C THR A 296 -4.32 21.38 -7.84
N PHE A 297 -4.95 21.75 -6.72
CA PHE A 297 -5.49 20.79 -5.75
C PHE A 297 -6.70 20.05 -6.30
N LYS A 298 -7.55 20.69 -7.12
CA LYS A 298 -8.63 19.99 -7.81
C LYS A 298 -8.10 18.93 -8.77
N HIS A 299 -7.13 19.31 -9.60
CA HIS A 299 -6.56 18.44 -10.63
C HIS A 299 -5.84 17.23 -10.04
N PHE A 300 -4.94 17.45 -9.08
CA PHE A 300 -4.18 16.35 -8.47
C PHE A 300 -4.93 15.64 -7.34
N GLY A 301 -5.84 16.32 -6.64
CA GLY A 301 -6.49 15.81 -5.43
C GLY A 301 -7.89 15.23 -5.64
N PHE A 302 -8.68 15.72 -6.59
CA PHE A 302 -10.11 15.32 -6.74
C PHE A 302 -10.39 14.47 -7.98
N GLN A 303 -9.34 14.09 -8.70
CA GLN A 303 -9.44 13.22 -9.87
C GLN A 303 -8.62 11.94 -9.63
N SER A 304 -9.01 10.86 -10.27
CA SER A 304 -8.26 9.60 -10.23
C SER A 304 -7.31 9.49 -11.43
N GLY A 305 -6.06 9.11 -11.18
CA GLY A 305 -5.11 8.78 -12.25
C GLY A 305 -5.46 7.51 -13.03
N ARG A 306 -6.52 6.80 -12.62
CA ARG A 306 -7.11 5.69 -13.37
C ARG A 306 -7.70 6.19 -14.69
N ASP A 307 -8.43 7.29 -14.62
CA ASP A 307 -9.30 7.76 -15.71
C ASP A 307 -8.77 9.06 -16.35
N VAL A 308 -7.94 9.82 -15.63
CA VAL A 308 -7.41 11.11 -16.08
C VAL A 308 -5.88 11.07 -16.14
N ASP A 309 -5.30 11.58 -17.23
CA ASP A 309 -3.87 11.90 -17.27
C ASP A 309 -3.63 13.28 -16.62
N LYS A 310 -3.18 13.25 -15.36
CA LYS A 310 -2.93 14.47 -14.58
C LYS A 310 -1.71 15.27 -15.03
N PHE A 311 -0.92 14.74 -15.95
CA PHE A 311 0.28 15.41 -16.46
C PHE A 311 0.12 15.92 -17.90
N GLU A 312 -1.04 15.66 -18.51
CA GLU A 312 -1.44 16.25 -19.78
C GLU A 312 -1.61 17.77 -19.63
N GLY A 313 -1.10 18.54 -20.58
CA GLY A 313 -1.20 20.01 -20.56
C GLY A 313 -0.24 20.76 -19.63
N LEU A 314 0.53 20.06 -18.78
CA LEU A 314 1.60 20.69 -17.99
C LEU A 314 2.72 21.21 -18.90
N LYS A 315 3.20 22.42 -18.62
CA LYS A 315 4.18 23.14 -19.46
C LYS A 315 5.52 22.42 -19.56
N GLU A 316 5.95 21.77 -18.48
CA GLU A 316 7.28 21.18 -18.37
C GLU A 316 7.21 19.68 -18.08
N ASN A 317 8.07 18.90 -18.75
CA ASN A 317 8.22 17.45 -18.56
C ASN A 317 9.56 17.13 -17.88
N LEU A 318 9.82 17.78 -16.74
CA LEU A 318 11.05 17.55 -15.98
C LEU A 318 10.94 16.28 -15.13
N ARG A 319 12.07 15.57 -15.03
CA ARG A 319 12.23 14.32 -14.29
C ARG A 319 13.46 14.41 -13.40
N THR A 320 13.38 13.78 -12.24
CA THR A 320 14.54 13.42 -11.43
C THR A 320 15.28 12.24 -12.07
N GLU A 321 16.47 11.91 -11.57
CA GLU A 321 17.33 10.83 -12.08
C GLU A 321 16.66 9.45 -12.02
N ASN A 322 15.70 9.25 -11.11
CA ASN A 322 14.88 8.04 -11.07
C ASN A 322 13.87 7.92 -12.24
N GLY A 323 13.82 8.90 -13.15
CA GLY A 323 12.94 8.91 -14.31
C GLY A 323 11.47 9.25 -14.00
N ILE A 324 11.14 9.69 -12.78
CA ILE A 324 9.79 10.07 -12.38
C ILE A 324 9.58 11.57 -12.61
N ARG A 325 8.44 11.93 -13.21
CA ARG A 325 8.07 13.32 -13.47
C ARG A 325 7.67 14.00 -12.16
N TYR A 326 8.11 15.24 -11.95
CA TYR A 326 7.72 16.05 -10.79
C TYR A 326 7.07 17.37 -11.22
N PHE A 327 6.39 18.02 -10.28
CA PHE A 327 5.70 19.29 -10.52
C PHE A 327 6.63 20.47 -10.17
N THR A 328 6.65 21.49 -11.02
CA THR A 328 7.57 22.64 -10.89
C THR A 328 6.85 23.95 -10.60
N GLU A 329 5.62 24.10 -11.08
CA GLU A 329 4.82 25.32 -10.91
C GLU A 329 4.45 25.48 -9.42
N ASN A 330 4.65 26.67 -8.83
CA ASN A 330 4.34 26.95 -7.43
C ASN A 330 4.92 25.93 -6.42
N ALA A 331 6.12 25.41 -6.69
CA ALA A 331 6.81 24.46 -5.83
C ALA A 331 8.16 25.03 -5.33
N ASN A 332 8.60 24.61 -4.14
CA ASN A 332 9.86 25.07 -3.57
C ASN A 332 10.89 23.96 -3.34
N ALA A 333 10.49 22.68 -3.35
CA ALA A 333 11.42 21.56 -3.26
C ALA A 333 10.86 20.30 -3.91
N VAL A 334 11.77 19.40 -4.33
CA VAL A 334 11.45 18.04 -4.78
C VAL A 334 12.42 17.03 -4.18
N TYR A 335 11.90 15.86 -3.84
CA TYR A 335 12.63 14.70 -3.35
C TYR A 335 12.34 13.48 -4.21
N SER A 336 13.37 12.80 -4.69
CA SER A 336 13.30 11.51 -5.39
C SER A 336 13.55 10.38 -4.40
N CYS A 337 12.66 9.41 -4.35
CA CYS A 337 12.64 8.43 -3.28
C CYS A 337 12.56 6.99 -3.80
N LYS A 338 13.31 6.10 -3.13
CA LYS A 338 13.25 4.65 -3.32
C LYS A 338 12.64 4.01 -2.07
N VAL A 339 11.56 3.27 -2.24
CA VAL A 339 10.88 2.57 -1.13
C VAL A 339 11.81 1.49 -0.56
N ILE A 340 11.95 1.49 0.76
CA ILE A 340 12.73 0.49 1.50
C ILE A 340 11.88 -0.33 2.49
N ASP A 341 10.76 0.22 2.96
CA ASP A 341 9.76 -0.51 3.75
C ASP A 341 8.37 0.06 3.49
N SER A 342 7.34 -0.74 3.77
CA SER A 342 5.94 -0.32 3.74
C SER A 342 5.14 -0.97 4.84
N ARG A 343 4.19 -0.23 5.43
CA ARG A 343 3.31 -0.74 6.49
C ARG A 343 1.86 -0.42 6.19
N ASP A 344 1.02 -1.42 6.37
CA ASP A 344 -0.42 -1.24 6.37
C ASP A 344 -0.87 -0.58 7.68
N CYS A 345 -1.51 0.58 7.59
CA CYS A 345 -2.05 1.32 8.72
C CYS A 345 -3.59 1.41 8.68
N GLY A 346 -4.25 0.42 8.08
CA GLY A 346 -5.70 0.36 7.91
C GLY A 346 -6.13 1.03 6.60
N THR A 347 -6.60 2.28 6.66
CA THR A 347 -7.06 3.00 5.46
C THR A 347 -5.92 3.55 4.60
N GLN A 348 -4.71 3.62 5.15
CA GLN A 348 -3.52 4.12 4.48
C GLN A 348 -2.40 3.08 4.42
N MET A 349 -1.54 3.21 3.41
CA MET A 349 -0.22 2.58 3.35
C MET A 349 0.85 3.59 3.71
N LEU A 350 1.64 3.29 4.73
CA LEU A 350 2.87 3.99 5.07
C LEU A 350 4.00 3.46 4.19
N TYR A 351 4.85 4.34 3.67
CA TYR A 351 6.08 4.00 2.97
C TYR A 351 7.26 4.70 3.63
N ILE A 352 8.30 3.94 3.93
CA ILE A 352 9.61 4.46 4.33
C ILE A 352 10.52 4.38 3.11
N ALA A 353 11.22 5.46 2.82
CA ALA A 353 12.04 5.56 1.62
C ALA A 353 13.38 6.26 1.86
N ASP A 354 14.38 5.80 1.12
CA ASP A 354 15.64 6.52 0.94
C ASP A 354 15.42 7.69 -0.02
N ILE A 355 15.89 8.88 0.34
CA ILE A 355 15.98 10.03 -0.55
C ILE A 355 17.26 9.86 -1.38
N THR A 356 17.06 9.71 -2.69
CA THR A 356 18.12 9.45 -3.68
C THR A 356 18.55 10.71 -4.42
N GLU A 357 17.70 11.74 -4.46
CA GLU A 357 17.98 13.05 -5.02
C GLU A 357 17.08 14.08 -4.32
N ALA A 358 17.58 15.28 -4.06
CA ALA A 358 16.80 16.37 -3.48
C ALA A 358 17.22 17.70 -4.14
N LYS A 359 16.25 18.56 -4.44
CA LYS A 359 16.47 19.87 -5.07
C LYS A 359 15.59 20.93 -4.43
N THR A 360 16.17 22.09 -4.15
CA THR A 360 15.43 23.34 -3.91
C THR A 360 15.03 23.93 -5.26
N LEU A 361 13.77 24.33 -5.40
CA LEU A 361 13.19 24.86 -6.63
C LEU A 361 12.95 26.37 -6.55
N SER A 362 12.62 26.88 -5.36
CA SER A 362 12.40 28.31 -5.10
C SER A 362 12.50 28.63 -3.60
N ASP A 363 12.53 29.92 -3.26
CA ASP A 363 12.50 30.41 -1.88
C ASP A 363 11.08 30.75 -1.38
N GLU A 364 10.03 30.44 -2.17
CA GLU A 364 8.64 30.71 -1.78
C GLU A 364 8.23 29.86 -0.55
N PRO A 365 7.46 30.40 0.41
CA PRO A 365 7.03 29.65 1.58
C PRO A 365 6.18 28.43 1.23
N SER A 366 6.43 27.31 1.92
CA SER A 366 5.65 26.08 1.76
C SER A 366 4.21 26.26 2.26
N ALA A 367 3.23 25.77 1.50
CA ALA A 367 1.86 25.67 1.97
C ALA A 367 1.73 24.57 3.02
N THR A 368 1.29 24.97 4.22
CA THR A 368 0.86 24.01 5.24
C THR A 368 -0.59 23.60 5.02
N TYR A 369 -0.99 22.47 5.59
CA TYR A 369 -2.37 22.00 5.54
C TYR A 369 -3.33 22.99 6.23
N SER A 370 -2.90 23.62 7.31
CA SER A 370 -3.66 24.70 7.97
C SER A 370 -3.77 25.94 7.06
N TYR A 371 -2.70 26.34 6.38
CA TYR A 371 -2.73 27.43 5.41
C TYR A 371 -3.68 27.13 4.25
N TYR A 372 -3.63 25.92 3.71
CA TYR A 372 -4.54 25.48 2.65
C TYR A 372 -6.01 25.66 3.05
N HIS A 373 -6.42 25.21 4.23
CA HIS A 373 -7.80 25.38 4.71
C HIS A 373 -8.18 26.84 4.99
N ALA A 374 -7.22 27.68 5.39
CA ALA A 374 -7.48 29.07 5.74
C ALA A 374 -7.55 30.01 4.53
N HIS A 375 -6.69 29.79 3.52
CA HIS A 375 -6.41 30.77 2.46
C HIS A 375 -6.60 30.25 1.03
N ILE A 376 -6.35 28.96 0.78
CA ILE A 376 -6.39 28.40 -0.58
C ILE A 376 -7.75 27.78 -0.89
N LYS A 377 -8.27 26.97 0.03
CA LYS A 377 -9.55 26.31 -0.11
C LYS A 377 -10.66 27.37 -0.06
N PRO A 378 -11.56 27.42 -1.06
CA PRO A 378 -12.70 28.32 -1.02
C PRO A 378 -13.49 28.10 0.27
N LYS A 379 -13.68 29.17 1.04
CA LYS A 379 -14.56 29.13 2.20
C LYS A 379 -15.96 28.78 1.73
N LYS A 380 -16.65 27.90 2.47
CA LYS A 380 -18.08 27.67 2.24
C LYS A 380 -18.75 29.04 2.22
N LYS A 381 -19.54 29.32 1.18
CA LYS A 381 -20.37 30.53 1.18
C LYS A 381 -21.18 30.52 2.49
N PRO A 382 -21.25 31.64 3.22
CA PRO A 382 -22.15 31.74 4.36
C PRO A 382 -23.53 31.27 3.93
N GLU A 383 -24.23 30.52 4.79
CA GLU A 383 -25.64 30.25 4.53
C GLU A 383 -26.33 31.60 4.31
N MET A 384 -27.02 31.71 3.18
CA MET A 384 -27.87 32.87 2.90
C MET A 384 -28.87 33.01 4.05
N PRO A 385 -29.17 34.23 4.54
CA PRO A 385 -30.14 34.41 5.60
C PRO A 385 -31.46 33.70 5.26
N LYS A 386 -32.03 32.97 6.24
CA LYS A 386 -33.31 32.24 6.07
C LYS A 386 -34.53 33.11 6.36
N THR A 387 -34.31 34.36 6.75
CA THR A 387 -35.33 35.34 7.11
C THR A 387 -35.28 36.54 6.18
N GLU A 388 -36.42 37.23 6.06
CA GLU A 388 -36.53 38.52 5.37
C GLU A 388 -35.69 39.57 6.10
N GLY A 389 -35.01 40.43 5.33
CA GLY A 389 -34.17 41.47 5.90
C GLY A 389 -33.50 42.33 4.85
N TRP A 390 -32.39 42.96 5.23
CA TRP A 390 -31.67 43.90 4.38
C TRP A 390 -30.18 43.55 4.35
N ILE A 391 -29.61 43.41 3.16
CA ILE A 391 -28.19 43.10 2.96
C ILE A 391 -27.45 44.37 2.54
N CYS A 392 -26.38 44.71 3.27
CA CYS A 392 -25.45 45.75 2.86
C CYS A 392 -24.66 45.29 1.65
N THR A 393 -24.84 45.96 0.50
CA THR A 393 -24.18 45.64 -0.77
C THR A 393 -22.66 45.86 -0.75
N VAL A 394 -22.15 46.61 0.23
CA VAL A 394 -20.72 46.92 0.37
C VAL A 394 -19.95 45.84 1.13
N CYS A 395 -20.53 45.28 2.19
CA CYS A 395 -19.81 44.37 3.11
C CYS A 395 -20.53 43.07 3.45
N GLY A 396 -21.78 42.90 3.00
CA GLY A 396 -22.57 41.69 3.24
C GLY A 396 -23.17 41.58 4.64
N TYR A 397 -23.16 42.65 5.46
CA TYR A 397 -23.89 42.67 6.73
C TYR A 397 -25.40 42.51 6.49
N PHE A 398 -26.04 41.60 7.22
CA PHE A 398 -27.48 41.35 7.18
C PHE A 398 -28.17 41.99 8.40
N HIS A 399 -29.16 42.84 8.14
CA HIS A 399 -30.09 43.35 9.13
C HIS A 399 -31.37 42.52 9.06
N GLU A 400 -31.72 41.83 10.14
CA GLU A 400 -32.93 41.01 10.21
C GLU A 400 -34.16 41.88 10.47
N GLY A 401 -35.22 41.68 9.68
CA GLY A 401 -36.50 42.36 9.83
C GLY A 401 -36.96 43.08 8.56
N PRO A 402 -38.28 43.23 8.37
CA PRO A 402 -38.86 43.77 7.14
C PRO A 402 -38.55 45.26 6.92
N GLU A 403 -38.22 46.00 7.99
CA GLU A 403 -37.95 47.43 7.95
C GLU A 403 -36.49 47.73 8.28
N LEU A 404 -35.87 48.59 7.47
CA LEU A 404 -34.57 49.18 7.77
C LEU A 404 -34.77 50.64 8.20
N PRO A 405 -34.34 51.05 9.42
CA PRO A 405 -34.43 52.44 9.84
C PRO A 405 -33.72 53.39 8.85
N ALA A 406 -34.34 54.54 8.55
CA ALA A 406 -33.77 55.49 7.59
C ALA A 406 -32.41 56.08 8.03
N ASP A 407 -32.14 56.09 9.34
CA ASP A 407 -30.88 56.49 9.96
C ASP A 407 -29.96 55.32 10.29
N PHE A 408 -30.27 54.11 9.80
CA PHE A 408 -29.46 52.92 10.07
C PHE A 408 -28.06 53.06 9.48
N ILE A 409 -27.06 52.82 10.32
CA ILE A 409 -25.65 52.80 9.91
C ILE A 409 -25.15 51.37 10.01
N CYS A 410 -24.61 50.83 8.91
CA CYS A 410 -24.05 49.50 8.88
C CYS A 410 -22.97 49.35 9.97
N PRO A 411 -23.10 48.40 10.91
CA PRO A 411 -22.16 48.26 12.01
C PRO A 411 -20.75 47.86 11.55
N LEU A 412 -20.64 47.23 10.37
CA LEU A 412 -19.37 46.80 9.79
C LEU A 412 -18.68 47.89 8.96
N CYS A 413 -19.32 48.41 7.92
CA CYS A 413 -18.68 49.34 6.98
C CYS A 413 -18.99 50.83 7.21
N LYS A 414 -19.83 51.14 8.21
CA LYS A 414 -20.22 52.51 8.60
C LYS A 414 -20.92 53.34 7.51
N GLN A 415 -21.38 52.70 6.44
CA GLN A 415 -22.23 53.32 5.42
C GLN A 415 -23.69 53.42 5.90
N GLY A 416 -24.43 54.37 5.34
CA GLY A 416 -25.84 54.61 5.68
C GLY A 416 -26.79 53.54 5.11
N ALA A 417 -28.09 53.73 5.36
CA ALA A 417 -29.15 52.82 4.90
C ALA A 417 -29.27 52.74 3.37
N ASP A 418 -28.68 53.69 2.63
CA ASP A 418 -28.72 53.79 1.17
C ASP A 418 -28.00 52.65 0.45
N VAL A 419 -27.06 51.97 1.12
CA VAL A 419 -26.31 50.84 0.54
C VAL A 419 -26.92 49.47 0.85
N PHE A 420 -28.12 49.43 1.43
CA PHE A 420 -28.82 48.19 1.76
C PHE A 420 -29.88 47.84 0.72
N GLU A 421 -29.89 46.58 0.30
CA GLU A 421 -30.93 46.02 -0.57
C GLU A 421 -31.84 45.10 0.22
N HIS A 422 -33.14 45.19 -0.06
CA HIS A 422 -34.13 44.32 0.54
C HIS A 422 -33.91 42.89 0.05
N TYR A 423 -33.75 41.98 1.00
CA TYR A 423 -33.51 40.57 0.76
C TYR A 423 -34.72 39.76 1.22
N LEU A 424 -35.36 39.12 0.25
CA LEU A 424 -36.35 38.09 0.48
C LEU A 424 -35.66 36.73 0.38
N PRO A 425 -35.75 35.87 1.41
CA PRO A 425 -35.23 34.53 1.30
C PRO A 425 -35.96 33.83 0.15
N PRO A 426 -35.24 33.19 -0.79
CA PRO A 426 -35.88 32.36 -1.78
C PRO A 426 -36.75 31.31 -1.08
N LYS A 427 -37.92 31.01 -1.66
CA LYS A 427 -38.68 29.85 -1.21
C LYS A 427 -37.76 28.65 -1.36
N THR A 428 -37.55 27.93 -0.28
CA THR A 428 -36.74 26.73 -0.28
C THR A 428 -37.62 25.55 0.10
N GLU A 429 -37.49 24.46 -0.64
CA GLU A 429 -38.05 23.18 -0.27
C GLU A 429 -36.94 22.30 0.28
N ARG A 430 -37.23 21.64 1.40
CA ARG A 430 -36.30 20.69 2.00
C ARG A 430 -36.32 19.41 1.17
N LYS A 431 -35.26 19.18 0.40
CA LYS A 431 -35.13 17.99 -0.45
C LYS A 431 -34.25 16.96 0.24
N LYS A 432 -34.68 15.70 0.18
CA LYS A 432 -33.88 14.54 0.57
C LYS A 432 -32.98 14.13 -0.60
N GLY A 433 -31.74 13.81 -0.28
CA GLY A 433 -30.77 13.43 -1.28
C GLY A 433 -29.49 12.92 -0.64
N PHE A 434 -28.42 13.00 -1.42
CA PHE A 434 -27.12 12.51 -1.06
C PHE A 434 -26.07 13.60 -1.25
N LEU A 435 -25.25 13.86 -0.24
CA LEU A 435 -24.15 14.81 -0.30
C LEU A 435 -22.83 14.07 -0.52
N CYS A 436 -22.07 14.49 -1.53
CA CYS A 436 -20.72 13.99 -1.77
C CYS A 436 -19.75 14.52 -0.70
N ASN A 437 -19.10 13.64 0.04
CA ASN A 437 -18.12 14.02 1.07
C ASN A 437 -16.82 14.61 0.50
N ILE A 438 -16.56 14.41 -0.80
CA ILE A 438 -15.34 14.89 -1.48
C ILE A 438 -15.50 16.35 -1.90
N CYS A 439 -16.57 16.67 -2.64
CA CYS A 439 -16.75 17.98 -3.26
C CYS A 439 -17.98 18.76 -2.78
N SER A 440 -18.80 18.17 -1.90
CA SER A 440 -20.07 18.74 -1.41
C SER A 440 -21.15 18.94 -2.49
N HIS A 441 -21.09 18.23 -3.62
CA HIS A 441 -22.21 18.12 -4.57
C HIS A 441 -23.41 17.43 -3.90
N PHE A 442 -24.61 17.97 -4.09
CA PHE A 442 -25.86 17.39 -3.60
C PHE A 442 -26.65 16.80 -4.77
N GLU A 443 -27.01 15.52 -4.67
CA GLU A 443 -27.87 14.84 -5.62
C GLU A 443 -29.22 14.56 -4.97
N GLU A 444 -30.31 15.11 -5.51
CA GLU A 444 -31.67 14.89 -5.00
C GLU A 444 -32.16 13.49 -5.35
N GLY A 445 -32.82 12.82 -4.39
CA GLY A 445 -33.48 11.53 -4.62
C GLY A 445 -33.41 10.58 -3.42
N ASP A 446 -34.25 9.54 -3.44
CA ASP A 446 -34.30 8.53 -2.39
C ASP A 446 -33.17 7.49 -2.49
N LYS A 447 -32.57 7.35 -3.67
CA LYS A 447 -31.44 6.46 -3.95
C LYS A 447 -30.56 7.02 -5.06
N LEU A 448 -29.25 6.80 -4.96
CA LEU A 448 -28.34 7.05 -6.07
C LEU A 448 -28.53 5.97 -7.15
N PRO A 449 -28.56 6.33 -8.44
CA PRO A 449 -28.59 5.36 -9.53
C PRO A 449 -27.42 4.37 -9.47
N ASP A 450 -27.62 3.16 -9.98
CA ASP A 450 -26.55 2.17 -10.09
C ASP A 450 -25.44 2.70 -11.01
N GLY A 451 -24.21 2.71 -10.51
CA GLY A 451 -23.06 3.27 -11.23
C GLY A 451 -23.02 4.81 -11.28
N TYR A 452 -23.81 5.50 -10.46
CA TYR A 452 -23.78 6.96 -10.38
C TYR A 452 -22.38 7.47 -10.00
N LEU A 453 -21.89 8.45 -10.77
CA LEU A 453 -20.64 9.16 -10.50
C LEU A 453 -20.98 10.64 -10.26
N CYS A 454 -20.40 11.21 -9.21
CA CYS A 454 -20.57 12.63 -8.91
C CYS A 454 -20.21 13.47 -10.14
N PRO A 455 -21.07 14.39 -10.62
CA PRO A 455 -20.78 15.20 -11.80
C PRO A 455 -19.62 16.18 -11.57
N VAL A 456 -19.25 16.44 -10.31
CA VAL A 456 -18.18 17.38 -9.95
C VAL A 456 -16.83 16.70 -9.76
N CYS A 457 -16.78 15.57 -9.03
CA CYS A 457 -15.52 14.88 -8.71
C CYS A 457 -15.40 13.46 -9.29
N ASN A 458 -16.42 12.96 -9.98
CA ASN A 458 -16.44 11.63 -10.60
C ASN A 458 -16.23 10.46 -9.62
N HIS A 459 -16.48 10.68 -8.33
CA HIS A 459 -16.48 9.63 -7.31
C HIS A 459 -17.82 8.89 -7.24
N GLY A 460 -17.77 7.62 -6.88
CA GLY A 460 -18.93 6.72 -6.87
C GLY A 460 -19.81 6.86 -5.61
N PRO A 461 -20.88 6.05 -5.51
CA PRO A 461 -21.91 6.17 -4.47
C PRO A 461 -21.39 5.97 -3.04
N SER A 462 -20.24 5.32 -2.84
CA SER A 462 -19.61 5.13 -1.53
C SER A 462 -19.15 6.43 -0.87
N ASP A 463 -18.91 7.46 -1.68
CA ASP A 463 -18.45 8.77 -1.20
C ASP A 463 -19.61 9.74 -0.92
N PHE A 464 -20.84 9.24 -0.97
CA PHE A 464 -22.05 9.99 -0.71
C PHE A 464 -22.70 9.57 0.61
N VAL A 465 -23.20 10.55 1.36
CA VAL A 465 -23.96 10.32 2.58
C VAL A 465 -25.37 10.89 2.45
N PRO A 466 -26.40 10.21 2.99
CA PRO A 466 -27.75 10.76 3.05
C PRO A 466 -27.74 12.14 3.70
N HIS A 467 -28.40 13.11 3.05
CA HIS A 467 -28.45 14.49 3.52
C HIS A 467 -29.79 15.14 3.18
N GLU A 468 -30.17 16.14 3.95
CA GLU A 468 -31.30 17.02 3.65
C GLU A 468 -30.76 18.42 3.41
N MET A 469 -31.11 19.00 2.27
CA MET A 469 -30.68 20.36 1.92
C MET A 469 -31.88 21.20 1.50
N ASP A 470 -31.85 22.47 1.90
CA ASP A 470 -32.82 23.47 1.47
C ASP A 470 -32.47 23.86 0.02
N VAL A 471 -33.29 23.45 -0.94
CA VAL A 471 -33.11 23.76 -2.38
C VAL A 471 -34.02 24.91 -2.75
N VAL A 472 -33.46 25.93 -3.41
CA VAL A 472 -34.22 27.09 -3.90
C VAL A 472 -35.21 26.62 -4.97
N VAL A 473 -36.49 26.88 -4.76
CA VAL A 473 -37.57 26.69 -5.73
C VAL A 473 -37.93 28.04 -6.33
N GLU A 474 -38.05 28.10 -7.66
CA GLU A 474 -38.43 29.31 -8.41
C GLU A 474 -39.83 29.85 -8.01
#